data_AF-A0A962C5A8-F1
#
_entry.id   AF-A0A962C5A8-F1
#
_cell.length_a   1.000
_cell.length_b   1.000
_cell.length_c   1.000
_cell.angle_alpha   90.00
_cell.angle_beta   90.00
_cell.angle_gamma   90.00
#
_symmetry.space_group_name_H-M   'P 1'
#
loop_
_entity.id
_entity.type
_entity.pdbx_description
1 polymer ?
#
loop_
_entity_poly.entity_id
_entity_poly.type
_entity_poly.pdbx_seq_one_letter_code
_entity_poly.pdbx_strand_id
1 'polypeptide(L)'
;WKCRRPGLLFVLHAACAWLPLAFMLDALQSLLAWLDQGFLLGRAPVHALTIGFFGSMLVAMVTRVTQGHSGRPLEMGAIPWLTFLLLQGVVALRVIAEFTADAPIWLVFAAIAWLAALLPWVLRSAWIFLTPRIDGRPG
;
A
#
# COMPACT_ATOMS: atom_id res chain seq x y z
N TRP A 1 -22.24 -22.82 -1.33
CA TRP A 1 -20.99 -22.09 -1.60
C TRP A 1 -21.17 -20.60 -1.32
N LYS A 2 -20.98 -20.16 -0.07
CA LYS A 2 -20.92 -18.71 0.23
C LYS A 2 -19.51 -18.23 -0.13
N CYS A 3 -19.35 -17.75 -1.36
CA CYS A 3 -18.12 -17.11 -1.81
C CYS A 3 -18.00 -15.74 -1.13
N ARG A 4 -17.69 -15.72 0.17
CA ARG A 4 -17.23 -14.49 0.84
C ARG A 4 -15.95 -14.09 0.12
N ARG A 5 -15.99 -12.99 -0.63
CA ARG A 5 -14.83 -12.42 -1.32
C ARG A 5 -13.67 -12.36 -0.30
N PRO A 6 -12.60 -13.16 -0.46
CA PRO A 6 -11.50 -13.17 0.50
C PRO A 6 -10.95 -11.76 0.60
N GLY A 7 -10.72 -11.24 1.82
CA GLY A 7 -10.20 -9.87 1.99
C GLY A 7 -8.92 -9.62 1.18
N LEU A 8 -8.10 -10.66 0.95
CA LEU A 8 -6.92 -10.62 0.10
C LEU A 8 -7.24 -10.21 -1.34
N LEU A 9 -8.30 -10.77 -1.92
CA LEU A 9 -8.75 -10.42 -3.27
C LEU A 9 -9.26 -8.98 -3.33
N PHE A 10 -9.97 -8.52 -2.29
CA PHE A 10 -10.43 -7.12 -2.25
C PHE A 10 -9.24 -6.15 -2.23
N VAL A 11 -8.29 -6.35 -1.32
CA VAL A 11 -7.10 -5.50 -1.19
C VAL A 11 -6.27 -5.53 -2.46
N LEU A 12 -6.18 -6.67 -3.14
CA LEU A 12 -5.54 -6.78 -4.45
C LEU A 12 -6.20 -5.86 -5.50
N HIS A 13 -7.53 -5.90 -5.63
CA HIS A 13 -8.24 -5.05 -6.60
C HIS A 13 -8.15 -3.56 -6.21
N ALA A 14 -8.24 -3.26 -4.91
CA ALA A 14 -8.08 -1.90 -4.41
C ALA A 14 -6.68 -1.35 -4.68
N ALA A 15 -5.64 -2.17 -4.51
CA ALA A 15 -4.27 -1.81 -4.91
C ALA A 15 -4.21 -1.56 -6.42
N CYS A 16 -4.72 -2.48 -7.25
CA CYS A 16 -4.77 -2.29 -8.70
C CYS A 16 -5.51 -1.03 -9.15
N ALA A 17 -6.52 -0.58 -8.41
CA ALA A 17 -7.25 0.66 -8.73
C ALA A 17 -6.39 1.92 -8.62
N TRP A 18 -5.30 1.89 -7.84
CA TRP A 18 -4.34 3.00 -7.79
C TRP A 18 -3.53 3.15 -9.08
N LEU A 19 -3.35 2.09 -9.86
CA LEU A 19 -2.57 2.14 -11.09
C LEU A 19 -3.18 3.10 -12.14
N PRO A 20 -4.44 2.94 -12.58
CA PRO A 20 -5.05 3.91 -13.49
C PRO A 20 -5.15 5.28 -12.85
N LEU A 21 -5.42 5.38 -11.54
CA LEU A 21 -5.48 6.68 -10.85
C LEU A 21 -4.15 7.43 -10.91
N ALA A 22 -3.03 6.74 -10.67
CA ALA A 22 -1.70 7.34 -10.74
C ALA A 22 -1.37 7.84 -12.16
N PHE A 23 -1.68 7.04 -13.19
CA PHE A 23 -1.50 7.47 -14.59
C PHE A 23 -2.44 8.61 -14.98
N MET A 24 -3.67 8.66 -14.46
CA MET A 24 -4.57 9.79 -14.68
C MET A 24 -4.02 11.08 -14.05
N LEU A 25 -3.45 11.00 -12.84
CA LEU A 25 -2.79 12.15 -12.20
C LEU A 25 -1.56 12.61 -12.99
N ASP A 26 -0.77 11.67 -13.51
CA ASP A 26 0.41 11.98 -14.31
C ASP A 26 0.05 12.60 -15.67
N ALA A 27 -0.99 12.08 -16.32
CA ALA A 27 -1.55 12.66 -17.55
C ALA A 27 -2.12 14.06 -17.32
N LEU A 28 -2.83 14.26 -16.20
CA LEU A 28 -3.35 15.58 -15.82
C LEU A 28 -2.22 16.58 -15.56
N GLN A 29 -1.18 16.18 -14.82
CA GLN A 29 0.01 16.99 -14.61
C GLN A 29 0.67 17.38 -15.94
N SER A 30 0.82 16.42 -16.84
CA SER A 30 1.41 16.65 -18.16
C SER A 30 0.58 17.60 -19.03
N LEU A 31 -0.75 17.49 -18.97
CA LEU A 31 -1.66 18.40 -19.66
C LEU A 31 -1.57 19.83 -19.10
N LEU A 32 -1.52 19.98 -17.77
CA LEU A 32 -1.37 21.28 -17.13
C LEU A 32 -0.03 21.94 -17.49
N ALA A 33 1.05 21.17 -17.49
CA ALA A 33 2.36 21.65 -17.93
C ALA A 33 2.35 22.10 -19.40
N TRP A 34 1.64 21.36 -20.27
CA TRP A 34 1.47 21.73 -21.68
C TRP A 34 0.66 23.03 -21.87
N LEU A 35 -0.26 23.33 -20.95
CA LEU A 35 -1.07 24.57 -20.92
C LEU A 35 -0.37 25.73 -20.18
N ASP A 36 0.95 25.67 -20.01
CA ASP A 36 1.76 26.65 -19.27
C ASP A 36 1.32 26.88 -17.81
N GLN A 37 0.60 25.92 -17.20
CA GLN A 37 0.19 25.97 -15.78
C GLN A 37 1.24 25.40 -14.82
N GLY A 38 2.33 24.82 -15.36
CA GLY A 38 3.41 24.21 -14.58
C GLY A 38 3.02 22.90 -13.87
N PHE A 39 3.80 22.52 -12.84
CA PHE A 39 3.70 21.24 -12.13
C PHE A 39 2.90 21.34 -10.83
N LEU A 40 1.60 21.65 -10.92
CA LEU A 40 0.75 21.91 -9.75
C LEU A 40 0.53 20.68 -8.85
N LEU A 41 0.62 19.46 -9.39
CA LEU A 41 0.44 18.22 -8.62
C LEU A 41 1.76 17.73 -7.99
N GLY A 42 2.89 18.40 -8.27
CA GLY A 42 4.20 18.08 -7.73
C GLY A 42 4.55 16.59 -7.83
N ARG A 43 4.74 15.94 -6.69
CA ARG A 43 5.05 14.49 -6.60
C ARG A 43 3.83 13.61 -6.30
N ALA A 44 2.62 14.15 -6.30
CA ALA A 44 1.41 13.37 -6.05
C ALA A 44 1.26 12.14 -6.99
N PRO A 45 1.49 12.23 -8.32
CA PRO A 45 1.34 11.08 -9.21
C PRO A 45 2.31 9.93 -8.86
N VAL A 46 3.57 10.24 -8.56
CA VAL A 46 4.56 9.22 -8.22
C VAL A 46 4.27 8.58 -6.86
N HIS A 47 3.71 9.31 -5.90
CA HIS A 47 3.30 8.72 -4.61
C HIS A 47 2.03 7.88 -4.71
N ALA A 48 1.08 8.27 -5.56
CA ALA A 48 -0.06 7.42 -5.90
C ALA A 48 0.39 6.09 -6.52
N LEU A 49 1.40 6.12 -7.39
CA LEU A 49 1.97 4.92 -7.99
C LEU A 49 2.77 4.07 -6.99
N THR A 50 3.70 4.69 -6.26
CA THR A 50 4.66 3.96 -5.40
C THR A 50 4.03 3.47 -4.10
N ILE A 51 3.23 4.30 -3.43
CA ILE A 51 2.59 3.93 -2.16
C ILE A 51 1.23 3.30 -2.40
N GLY A 52 0.39 3.99 -3.19
CA GLY A 52 -0.97 3.55 -3.49
C GLY A 52 -0.98 2.21 -4.21
N PHE A 53 -0.32 2.12 -5.37
CA PHE A 53 -0.25 0.87 -6.12
C PHE A 53 0.80 -0.09 -5.57
N PHE A 54 2.11 0.18 -5.72
CA PHE A 54 3.15 -0.80 -5.39
C PHE A 54 3.16 -1.20 -3.91
N GLY A 55 3.07 -0.24 -2.98
CA GLY A 55 3.01 -0.51 -1.54
C GLY A 55 1.82 -1.38 -1.14
N SER A 56 0.60 -1.01 -1.58
CA SER A 56 -0.60 -1.79 -1.28
C SER A 56 -0.58 -3.17 -1.94
N MET A 57 -0.10 -3.25 -3.19
CA MET A 57 0.04 -4.50 -3.94
C MET A 57 1.01 -5.45 -3.25
N LEU A 58 2.12 -4.92 -2.76
CA LEU A 58 3.12 -5.65 -2.00
C LEU A 58 2.51 -6.26 -0.73
N VAL A 59 1.73 -5.49 0.03
CA VAL A 59 1.04 -6.00 1.23
C VAL A 59 0.08 -7.14 0.87
N ALA A 60 -0.71 -6.97 -0.20
CA ALA A 60 -1.65 -7.99 -0.66
C ALA A 60 -0.94 -9.29 -1.07
N MET A 61 0.06 -9.17 -1.96
CA MET A 61 0.74 -10.31 -2.56
C MET A 61 1.67 -11.02 -1.59
N VAL A 62 2.50 -10.28 -0.84
CA VAL A 62 3.41 -10.89 0.14
C VAL A 62 2.61 -11.57 1.23
N THR A 63 1.52 -10.98 1.74
CA THR A 63 0.67 -11.66 2.73
C THR A 63 0.13 -12.99 2.19
N ARG A 64 -0.37 -12.99 0.95
CA ARG A 64 -0.88 -14.20 0.27
C ARG A 64 0.21 -15.26 0.11
N VAL A 65 1.37 -14.89 -0.42
CA VAL A 65 2.50 -15.81 -0.68
C VAL A 65 3.03 -16.37 0.63
N THR A 66 3.26 -15.51 1.63
CA THR A 66 3.69 -15.92 2.98
C THR A 66 2.74 -16.92 3.59
N GLN A 67 1.42 -16.70 3.52
CA GLN A 67 0.43 -17.65 4.05
C GLN A 67 0.40 -18.95 3.26
N GLY A 68 0.36 -18.88 1.92
CA GLY A 68 0.29 -20.04 1.05
C GLY A 68 1.50 -20.98 1.22
N HIS A 69 2.71 -20.43 1.35
CA HIS A 69 3.91 -21.23 1.53
C HIS A 69 4.18 -21.65 2.98
N SER A 70 3.59 -21.01 3.99
CA SER A 70 3.74 -21.43 5.39
C SER A 70 2.67 -22.41 5.87
N GLY A 71 1.76 -22.84 4.98
CA GLY A 71 0.64 -23.73 5.31
C GLY A 71 -0.46 -23.03 6.13
N ARG A 72 -0.45 -21.70 6.19
CA ARG A 72 -1.42 -20.90 6.96
C ARG A 72 -2.66 -20.57 6.12
N PRO A 73 -3.81 -20.31 6.75
CA PRO A 73 -5.01 -19.88 6.03
C PRO A 73 -4.77 -18.61 5.19
N LEU A 74 -5.27 -18.63 3.95
CA LEU A 74 -5.21 -17.53 3.00
C LEU A 74 -6.28 -16.48 3.31
N GLU A 75 -6.08 -15.74 4.39
CA GLU A 75 -7.02 -14.73 4.87
C GLU A 75 -6.34 -13.41 5.24
N MET A 76 -7.07 -12.30 5.08
CA MET A 76 -6.60 -11.02 5.59
C MET A 76 -6.87 -10.93 7.09
N GLY A 77 -5.85 -11.21 7.89
CA GLY A 77 -5.87 -10.97 9.32
C GLY A 77 -5.78 -9.49 9.68
N ALA A 78 -5.87 -9.18 10.98
CA ALA A 78 -5.88 -7.80 11.48
C ALA A 78 -4.62 -7.00 11.11
N ILE A 79 -3.42 -7.60 11.21
CA ILE A 79 -2.16 -6.90 10.92
C ILE A 79 -2.06 -6.48 9.45
N PRO A 80 -2.22 -7.37 8.45
CA PRO A 80 -2.27 -6.95 7.05
C PRO A 80 -3.36 -5.90 6.76
N TRP A 81 -4.54 -5.99 7.41
CA TRP A 81 -5.61 -5.01 7.23
C TRP A 81 -5.20 -3.63 7.73
N LEU A 82 -4.65 -3.57 8.94
CA LEU A 82 -4.14 -2.34 9.54
C LEU A 82 -3.08 -1.71 8.63
N THR A 83 -2.11 -2.50 8.15
CA THR A 83 -1.07 -2.02 7.24
C THR A 83 -1.64 -1.48 5.94
N PHE A 84 -2.58 -2.19 5.31
CA PHE A 84 -3.22 -1.72 4.07
C PHE A 84 -3.93 -0.38 4.28
N LEU A 85 -4.73 -0.26 5.35
CA LEU A 85 -5.48 0.96 5.67
C LEU A 85 -4.57 2.13 6.00
N LEU A 86 -3.53 1.90 6.81
CA LEU A 86 -2.54 2.93 7.13
C LEU A 86 -1.77 3.38 5.90
N LEU A 87 -1.42 2.48 4.96
CA LEU A 87 -0.81 2.87 3.69
C LEU A 87 -1.73 3.76 2.84
N GLN A 88 -3.05 3.55 2.87
CA GLN A 88 -4.01 4.47 2.22
C GLN A 88 -3.95 5.86 2.88
N GLY A 89 -3.82 5.90 4.21
CA GLY A 89 -3.58 7.15 4.94
C GLY A 89 -2.26 7.82 4.55
N VAL A 90 -1.18 7.05 4.41
CA VAL A 90 0.14 7.61 4.05
C VAL A 90 0.12 8.22 2.66
N VAL A 91 -0.47 7.55 1.65
CA VAL A 91 -0.57 8.15 0.31
C VAL A 91 -1.42 9.42 0.34
N ALA A 92 -2.52 9.44 1.10
CA ALA A 92 -3.32 10.65 1.27
C ALA A 92 -2.51 11.79 1.89
N LEU A 93 -1.77 11.53 2.97
CA LEU A 93 -0.88 12.53 3.61
C LEU A 93 0.20 13.03 2.64
N ARG A 94 0.81 12.13 1.84
CA ARG A 94 1.80 12.49 0.82
C ARG A 94 1.22 13.38 -0.27
N VAL A 95 0.00 13.09 -0.72
CA VAL A 95 -0.67 13.90 -1.75
C VAL A 95 -1.09 15.26 -1.17
N ILE A 96 -1.66 15.30 0.03
CA ILE A 96 -2.06 16.54 0.72
C ILE A 96 -0.86 17.48 0.89
N ALA A 97 0.31 16.94 1.25
CA ALA A 97 1.51 17.73 1.48
C ALA A 97 1.93 18.59 0.27
N GLU A 98 1.62 18.17 -0.96
CA GLU A 98 1.94 18.91 -2.19
C GLU A 98 1.07 20.17 -2.34
N PHE A 99 -0.07 20.26 -1.64
CA PHE A 99 -1.02 21.38 -1.73
C PHE A 99 -1.04 22.28 -0.49
N THR A 100 -0.19 22.01 0.50
CA THR A 100 -0.16 22.76 1.77
C THR A 100 1.10 23.59 1.90
N ALA A 101 0.99 24.80 2.48
CA ALA A 101 2.15 25.63 2.79
C ALA A 101 3.10 24.97 3.81
N ASP A 102 2.55 24.22 4.77
CA ASP A 102 3.31 23.53 5.82
C ASP A 102 3.75 22.12 5.42
N ALA A 103 4.17 21.92 4.17
CA ALA A 103 4.57 20.60 3.66
C ALA A 103 5.45 19.78 4.62
N PRO A 104 6.48 20.33 5.30
CA PRO A 104 7.35 19.55 6.20
C PRO A 104 6.62 18.81 7.31
N ILE A 105 5.58 19.38 7.92
CA ILE A 105 4.87 18.73 9.03
C ILE A 105 4.10 17.50 8.53
N TRP A 106 3.46 17.62 7.37
CA TRP A 106 2.74 16.53 6.72
C TRP A 106 3.70 15.40 6.32
N LEU A 107 4.93 15.74 5.92
CA LEU A 107 5.95 14.74 5.62
C LEU A 107 6.39 13.95 6.85
N VAL A 108 6.53 14.59 8.00
CA VAL A 108 6.84 13.92 9.26
C VAL A 108 5.70 12.96 9.65
N PHE A 109 4.45 13.41 9.58
CA PHE A 109 3.30 12.55 9.84
C PHE A 109 3.24 11.37 8.86
N ALA A 110 3.47 11.60 7.57
CA ALA A 110 3.52 10.55 6.57
C ALA A 110 4.62 9.52 6.86
N ALA A 111 5.82 9.97 7.27
CA ALA A 111 6.93 9.09 7.62
C ALA A 111 6.63 8.24 8.87
N ILE A 112 6.08 8.85 9.92
CA ILE A 112 5.70 8.14 11.14
C ILE A 112 4.58 7.12 10.83
N ALA A 113 3.56 7.54 10.07
CA ALA A 113 2.46 6.66 9.68
C ALA A 113 2.94 5.48 8.82
N TRP A 114 3.91 5.71 7.93
CA TRP A 114 4.53 4.66 7.11
C TRP A 114 5.24 3.61 7.96
N LEU A 115 6.05 4.03 8.94
CA LEU A 115 6.71 3.13 9.87
C LEU A 115 5.70 2.37 10.73
N ALA A 116 4.70 3.07 11.27
CA ALA A 116 3.63 2.45 12.05
C ALA A 116 2.81 1.43 11.24
N ALA A 117 2.62 1.68 9.93
CA ALA A 117 1.93 0.76 9.03
C ALA A 117 2.74 -0.52 8.79
N LEU A 118 4.00 -0.38 8.38
CA LEU A 118 4.79 -1.51 7.88
C LEU A 118 5.49 -2.30 8.97
N LEU A 119 5.91 -1.66 10.07
CA LEU A 119 6.71 -2.32 11.09
C LEU A 119 6.01 -3.58 11.67
N PRO A 120 4.74 -3.53 12.11
CA PRO A 120 4.05 -4.72 12.63
C PRO A 120 3.91 -5.83 11.58
N TRP A 121 3.72 -5.46 10.32
CA TRP A 121 3.53 -6.41 9.22
C TRP A 121 4.83 -7.08 8.79
N VAL A 122 5.94 -6.33 8.76
CA VAL A 122 7.28 -6.87 8.53
C VAL A 122 7.68 -7.80 9.66
N LEU A 123 7.50 -7.40 10.92
CA LEU A 123 7.83 -8.24 12.08
C LEU A 123 7.04 -9.55 12.10
N ARG A 124 5.73 -9.49 11.81
CA ARG A 124 4.90 -10.70 11.67
C ARG A 124 5.39 -11.59 10.54
N SER A 125 5.70 -11.02 9.38
CA SER A 125 6.16 -11.80 8.22
C SER A 125 7.51 -12.45 8.48
N ALA A 126 8.44 -11.71 9.09
CA ALA A 126 9.74 -12.22 9.52
C ALA A 126 9.60 -13.38 10.50
N TRP A 127 8.72 -13.27 11.50
CA TRP A 127 8.45 -14.37 12.43
C TRP A 127 7.93 -15.63 11.72
N ILE A 128 7.06 -15.48 10.71
CA ILE A 128 6.58 -16.62 9.91
C ILE A 128 7.73 -17.27 9.14
N PHE A 129 8.68 -16.49 8.60
CA PHE A 129 9.83 -17.03 7.88
C PHE A 129 10.88 -17.68 8.79
N LEU A 130 10.93 -17.29 10.06
CA LEU A 130 11.89 -17.80 11.04
C LEU A 130 11.33 -18.95 11.89
N THR A 131 10.07 -19.34 11.67
CA THR A 131 9.43 -20.46 12.39
C THR A 131 9.10 -21.60 11.43
N PRO A 132 9.14 -22.87 11.91
CA PRO A 132 8.71 -24.00 11.10
C PRO A 132 7.27 -23.82 10.61
N ARG A 133 6.99 -24.39 9.44
CA ARG A 133 5.64 -24.40 8.88
C ARG A 133 4.63 -25.01 9.84
N ILE A 134 3.43 -24.46 9.86
CA ILE A 134 2.37 -24.92 10.77
C ILE A 134 1.79 -26.29 10.35
N ASP A 135 1.96 -26.66 9.07
CA ASP A 135 1.50 -27.94 8.52
C ASP A 135 2.53 -29.08 8.65
N GLY A 136 3.69 -28.82 9.26
CA GLY A 136 4.74 -29.80 9.50
C GLY A 136 5.44 -30.33 8.24
N ARG A 137 5.18 -29.74 7.07
CA ARG A 137 5.86 -30.10 5.82
C ARG A 137 7.28 -29.51 5.80
N PRO A 138 8.22 -30.08 5.02
CA PRO A 138 9.54 -29.49 4.85
C PRO A 138 9.46 -28.06 4.26
N GLY A 139 10.27 -27.17 4.82
CA GLY A 139 10.33 -25.73 4.52
C GLY A 139 9.92 -24.89 5.72
#